data_AF-A0A832JN51-F1
#
_entry.id   AF-A0A832JN51-F1
#
_cell.length_a   1.000
_cell.length_b   1.000
_cell.length_c   1.000
_cell.angle_alpha   90.00
_cell.angle_beta   90.00
_cell.angle_gamma   90.00
#
_symmetry.space_group_name_H-M   'P 1'
#
loop_
_entity.id
_entity.type
_entity.pdbx_description
1 polymer ?
#
loop_
_entity_poly.entity_id
_entity_poly.type
_entity_poly.pdbx_seq_one_letter_code
_entity_poly.pdbx_strand_id
1 'polypeptide(L)'
;LVYVPPPDKAARLEILKVHTRRMPLAEDADLERIAETTEGYAGSDLALLVREAGMLAMRENVSTDKVHMRHFEEALRKVRPSLTPEMLKFYESWAEKSKRMLQGRVSPISFYV
;
A
#
# COMPACT_ATOMS: atom_id res chain seq x y z
N LEU A 1 5.23 -20.26 -8.49
CA LEU A 1 4.36 -19.50 -7.58
C LEU A 1 5.20 -18.39 -6.96
N VAL A 2 4.73 -17.14 -6.99
CA VAL A 2 5.44 -15.97 -6.48
C VAL A 2 4.61 -15.32 -5.38
N TYR A 3 5.17 -15.16 -4.19
CA TYR A 3 4.57 -14.40 -3.10
C TYR A 3 5.03 -12.94 -3.20
N VAL A 4 4.09 -12.01 -3.12
CA VAL A 4 4.36 -10.57 -3.09
C VAL A 4 3.93 -10.07 -1.70
N PRO A 5 4.87 -9.60 -0.86
CA PRO A 5 4.52 -9.11 0.46
C PRO A 5 3.77 -7.77 0.38
N PRO A 6 3.08 -7.37 1.46
CA PRO A 6 2.54 -6.02 1.60
C PRO A 6 3.63 -4.94 1.41
N PRO A 7 3.25 -3.74 0.97
CA PRO A 7 4.21 -2.65 0.80
C PRO A 7 4.78 -2.19 2.15
N ASP A 8 6.10 -2.10 2.23
CA ASP A 8 6.80 -1.42 3.33
C ASP A 8 6.59 0.12 3.26
N LYS A 9 7.10 0.86 4.25
CA LYS A 9 6.96 2.33 4.30
C LYS A 9 7.43 3.00 3.00
N ALA A 10 8.57 2.59 2.46
CA ALA A 10 9.15 3.19 1.26
C ALA A 10 8.27 2.92 0.03
N ALA A 11 7.81 1.68 -0.13
CA ALA A 11 6.87 1.30 -1.17
C ALA A 11 5.54 2.06 -1.04
N ARG A 12 5.00 2.23 0.18
CA ARG A 12 3.78 3.03 0.41
C ARG A 12 3.98 4.49 0.01
N LEU A 13 5.11 5.09 0.33
CA LEU A 13 5.45 6.45 -0.10
C LEU A 13 5.47 6.58 -1.63
N GLU A 14 6.10 5.63 -2.32
CA GLU A 14 6.14 5.64 -3.79
C GLU A 14 4.74 5.45 -4.40
N ILE A 15 3.91 4.57 -3.83
CA ILE A 15 2.51 4.41 -4.24
C ILE A 15 1.75 5.73 -4.06
N LEU A 16 1.89 6.39 -2.91
CA LEU A 16 1.27 7.69 -2.64
C LEU A 16 1.71 8.74 -3.67
N LYS A 17 3.02 8.86 -3.95
CA LYS A 17 3.57 9.76 -4.97
C LYS A 17 3.00 9.50 -6.36
N VAL A 18 2.86 8.22 -6.75
CA VAL A 18 2.28 7.84 -8.05
C VAL A 18 0.83 8.31 -8.14
N HIS A 19 0.03 8.08 -7.09
CA HIS A 19 -1.39 8.43 -7.08
C HIS A 19 -1.63 9.94 -6.90
N THR A 20 -0.70 10.68 -6.32
CA THR A 20 -0.78 12.15 -6.17
C THR A 20 -0.06 12.92 -7.28
N ARG A 21 0.62 12.27 -8.23
CA ARG A 21 1.42 12.92 -9.29
C ARG A 21 0.70 14.02 -10.09
N ARG A 22 -0.62 13.92 -10.25
CA ARG A 22 -1.47 14.92 -10.95
C ARG A 22 -2.43 15.64 -10.01
N MET A 23 -2.29 15.43 -8.72
CA MET A 23 -3.09 16.09 -7.69
C MET A 23 -2.35 17.35 -7.25
N PRO A 24 -2.98 18.52 -7.29
CA PRO A 24 -2.35 19.73 -6.78
C PRO A 24 -2.28 19.63 -5.26
N LEU A 25 -1.10 19.36 -4.71
CA LEU A 25 -0.87 19.25 -3.28
C LEU A 25 -0.55 20.63 -2.68
N ALA A 26 -1.05 20.88 -1.48
CA ALA A 26 -0.61 22.01 -0.69
C ALA A 26 0.74 21.73 -0.02
N GLU A 27 1.42 22.78 0.44
CA GLU A 27 2.74 22.68 1.08
C GLU A 27 2.69 21.87 2.39
N ASP A 28 1.54 21.83 3.05
CA ASP A 28 1.33 21.04 4.27
C ASP A 28 1.07 19.55 4.00
N ALA A 29 0.82 19.13 2.76
CA ALA A 29 0.47 17.76 2.41
C ALA A 29 1.69 16.82 2.46
N ASP A 30 1.99 16.33 3.66
CA ASP A 30 3.13 15.45 3.94
C ASP A 30 2.81 13.97 3.63
N LEU A 31 3.26 13.50 2.47
CA LEU A 31 3.10 12.10 2.05
C LEU A 31 3.95 11.11 2.85
N GLU A 32 5.06 11.56 3.44
CA GLU A 32 5.95 10.72 4.24
C GLU A 32 5.28 10.37 5.57
N ARG A 33 4.62 11.36 6.20
CA ARG A 33 3.77 11.13 7.37
C ARG A 33 2.60 10.19 7.07
N ILE A 34 1.96 10.33 5.90
CA ILE A 34 0.89 9.40 5.51
C ILE A 34 1.44 7.98 5.37
N ALA A 35 2.60 7.80 4.72
CA ALA A 35 3.24 6.50 4.58
C ALA A 35 3.58 5.84 5.93
N GLU A 36 3.96 6.62 6.94
CA GLU A 36 4.20 6.13 8.31
C GLU A 36 2.93 5.59 8.98
N THR A 37 1.82 6.31 8.84
CA THR A 37 0.54 5.96 9.51
C THR A 37 -0.32 4.91 8.79
N THR A 38 0.11 4.45 7.61
CA THR A 38 -0.65 3.54 6.74
C THR A 38 -0.11 2.11 6.76
N GLU A 39 0.43 1.66 7.88
CA GLU A 39 0.77 0.25 8.07
C GLU A 39 -0.47 -0.65 7.89
N GLY A 40 -0.29 -1.79 7.21
CA GLY A 40 -1.39 -2.70 6.87
C GLY A 40 -2.23 -2.27 5.65
N TYR A 41 -1.92 -1.14 5.02
CA TYR A 41 -2.59 -0.76 3.78
C TYR A 41 -2.02 -1.54 2.59
N ALA A 42 -2.92 -2.09 1.77
CA ALA A 42 -2.58 -2.55 0.43
C ALA A 42 -2.44 -1.35 -0.53
N GLY A 43 -1.86 -1.59 -1.71
CA GLY A 43 -1.77 -0.56 -2.75
C GLY A 43 -3.14 0.01 -3.17
N SER A 44 -4.19 -0.83 -3.16
CA SER A 44 -5.57 -0.41 -3.40
C SER A 44 -6.10 0.55 -2.33
N ASP A 45 -5.74 0.32 -1.08
CA ASP A 45 -6.20 1.15 0.04
C ASP A 45 -5.56 2.55 -0.04
N LEU A 46 -4.28 2.61 -0.40
CA LEU A 46 -3.58 3.88 -0.62
C LEU A 46 -4.13 4.65 -1.82
N ALA A 47 -4.45 3.94 -2.91
CA ALA A 47 -5.10 4.55 -4.07
C ALA A 47 -6.47 5.13 -3.71
N LEU A 48 -7.25 4.39 -2.92
CA LEU A 48 -8.55 4.85 -2.41
C LEU A 48 -8.39 6.04 -1.46
N LEU A 49 -7.41 6.00 -0.55
CA LEU A 49 -7.09 7.08 0.37
C LEU A 49 -6.83 8.40 -0.35
N VAL A 50 -5.95 8.37 -1.36
CA VAL A 50 -5.64 9.56 -2.17
C VAL A 50 -6.89 10.07 -2.89
N ARG A 51 -7.68 9.16 -3.48
CA ARG A 51 -8.92 9.52 -4.16
C ARG A 51 -9.91 10.21 -3.21
N GLU A 52 -10.12 9.65 -2.00
CA GLU A 52 -11.01 10.24 -1.01
C GLU A 52 -10.51 11.61 -0.52
N ALA A 53 -9.20 11.79 -0.31
CA ALA A 53 -8.64 13.09 0.03
C ALA A 53 -8.90 14.15 -1.06
N GLY A 54 -8.74 13.78 -2.33
CA GLY A 54 -9.09 14.65 -3.46
C GLY A 54 -10.58 15.00 -3.52
N MET A 55 -11.45 14.02 -3.30
CA MET A 55 -12.91 14.25 -3.26
C MET A 55 -13.32 15.17 -2.10
N LEU A 56 -12.64 15.07 -0.95
CA LEU A 56 -12.89 15.94 0.19
C LEU A 56 -12.48 17.39 -0.10
N ALA A 57 -11.32 17.59 -0.71
CA ALA A 57 -10.88 18.91 -1.17
C ALA A 57 -11.92 19.55 -2.12
N MET A 58 -12.37 18.79 -3.13
CA MET A 58 -13.35 19.27 -4.11
C MET A 58 -14.70 19.60 -3.49
N ARG A 59 -15.13 18.85 -2.46
CA ARG A 59 -16.39 19.09 -1.75
C ARG A 59 -16.33 20.29 -0.83
N GLU A 60 -15.17 20.56 -0.22
CA GLU A 60 -15.00 21.72 0.66
C GLU A 60 -15.16 23.03 -0.13
N ASN A 61 -14.51 23.12 -1.28
CA ASN A 61 -14.61 24.28 -2.15
C ASN A 61 -14.26 23.89 -3.58
N VAL A 62 -15.21 24.08 -4.49
CA VAL A 62 -15.04 23.77 -5.92
C VAL A 62 -13.93 24.63 -6.55
N SER A 63 -13.63 25.78 -5.96
CA SER A 63 -12.56 26.68 -6.35
C SER A 63 -11.26 26.48 -5.55
N THR A 64 -11.20 25.51 -4.63
CA THR A 64 -9.95 25.18 -3.93
C THR A 64 -9.05 24.40 -4.86
N ASP A 65 -7.90 25.00 -5.17
CA ASP A 65 -6.94 24.44 -6.11
C ASP A 65 -6.01 23.39 -5.48
N LYS A 66 -6.06 23.13 -4.17
CA LYS A 66 -5.07 22.27 -3.51
C LYS A 66 -5.64 21.28 -2.49
N VAL A 67 -5.05 20.10 -2.44
CA VAL A 67 -5.32 19.07 -1.42
C VAL A 67 -4.36 19.25 -0.25
N HIS A 68 -4.92 19.63 0.90
CA HIS A 68 -4.24 19.84 2.16
C HIS A 68 -4.14 18.57 3.00
N MET A 69 -3.26 18.59 4.01
CA MET A 69 -3.07 17.46 4.94
C MET A 69 -4.37 17.07 5.65
N ARG A 70 -5.18 18.06 6.04
CA ARG A 70 -6.49 17.84 6.69
C ARG A 70 -7.43 16.93 5.88
N HIS A 71 -7.36 16.97 4.55
CA HIS A 71 -8.19 16.11 3.70
C HIS A 71 -7.70 14.66 3.74
N PHE A 72 -6.37 14.45 3.81
CA PHE A 72 -5.80 13.13 4.02
C PHE A 72 -6.12 12.60 5.41
N GLU A 73 -6.05 13.44 6.45
CA GLU A 73 -6.44 13.05 7.81
C GLU A 73 -7.90 12.64 7.90
N GLU A 74 -8.80 13.34 7.21
CA GLU A 74 -10.21 12.95 7.14
C GLU A 74 -10.41 11.67 6.30
N ALA A 75 -9.67 11.52 5.19
CA ALA A 75 -9.69 10.31 4.37
C ALA A 75 -9.21 9.08 5.16
N LEU A 76 -8.18 9.21 5.99
CA LEU A 76 -7.66 8.15 6.89
C LEU A 76 -8.70 7.67 7.91
N ARG A 77 -9.68 8.51 8.27
CA ARG A 77 -10.78 8.09 9.15
C ARG A 77 -11.79 7.20 8.42
N LYS A 78 -11.90 7.35 7.10
CA LYS A 78 -12.89 6.66 6.25
C LYS A 78 -12.32 5.40 5.61
N VAL A 79 -11.06 5.44 5.17
CA VAL A 79 -10.36 4.31 4.57
C VAL A 79 -9.67 3.52 5.66
N ARG A 80 -9.95 2.22 5.74
CA ARG A 80 -9.33 1.31 6.71
C ARG A 80 -8.38 0.35 5.97
N PRO A 81 -7.31 -0.14 6.63
CA PRO A 81 -6.43 -1.12 6.03
C PRO A 81 -7.21 -2.39 5.68
N SER A 82 -7.03 -2.91 4.47
CA SER A 82 -7.64 -4.16 4.05
C SER A 82 -6.86 -5.39 4.50
N LEU A 83 -5.56 -5.26 4.83
CA LEU A 83 -4.72 -6.39 5.24
C LEU A 83 -4.78 -6.55 6.77
N THR A 84 -5.47 -7.60 7.23
CA THR A 84 -5.51 -7.94 8.65
C THR A 84 -4.29 -8.77 9.06
N PRO A 85 -3.85 -8.71 10.33
CA PRO A 85 -2.74 -9.51 10.84
C PRO A 85 -2.91 -11.02 10.61
N GLU A 86 -4.15 -11.52 10.65
CA GLU A 86 -4.46 -12.94 10.41
C GLU A 86 -4.18 -13.34 8.96
N MET A 87 -4.57 -12.48 8.00
CA MET A 87 -4.29 -12.72 6.59
C MET A 87 -2.80 -12.70 6.30
N LEU A 88 -2.05 -11.78 6.90
CA LEU A 88 -0.59 -11.70 6.74
C LEU A 88 0.10 -12.99 7.22
N LYS A 89 -0.23 -13.44 8.44
CA LYS A 89 0.29 -14.68 9.01
C LYS A 89 -0.04 -15.90 8.13
N PHE A 90 -1.27 -15.95 7.60
CA PHE A 90 -1.67 -17.02 6.70
C PHE A 90 -0.78 -17.08 5.45
N TYR A 91 -0.63 -15.95 4.74
CA TYR A 91 0.16 -15.91 3.51
C TYR A 91 1.66 -16.14 3.75
N GLU A 92 2.23 -15.62 4.83
CA GLU A 92 3.62 -15.89 5.23
C GLU A 92 3.84 -17.38 5.49
N SER A 93 2.96 -18.00 6.28
CA SER A 93 3.07 -19.43 6.59
C SER A 93 2.92 -20.30 5.34
N TRP A 94 2.06 -19.89 4.42
CA TRP A 94 1.84 -20.60 3.17
C TRP A 94 3.01 -20.44 2.21
N ALA A 95 3.60 -19.25 2.12
CA ALA A 95 4.80 -18.99 1.32
C ALA A 95 5.98 -19.85 1.81
N GLU A 96 6.17 -19.94 3.13
CA GLU A 96 7.20 -20.77 3.75
C GLU A 96 6.99 -22.26 3.48
N LYS A 97 5.76 -22.77 3.67
CA LYS A 97 5.40 -24.17 3.35
C LYS A 97 5.61 -24.49 1.88
N SER A 98 5.19 -23.59 1.00
CA SER A 98 5.33 -23.75 -0.45
C SER A 98 6.80 -23.81 -0.89
N LYS A 99 7.66 -22.97 -0.30
CA LYS A 99 9.11 -22.97 -0.55
C LYS A 99 9.75 -24.31 -0.14
N ARG A 100 9.38 -24.84 1.03
CA ARG A 100 9.86 -26.16 1.50
C ARG A 100 9.40 -27.30 0.59
N MET A 101 8.14 -27.29 0.15
CA MET A 101 7.61 -28.31 -0.77
C MET A 101 8.31 -28.29 -2.14
N LEU A 102 8.63 -27.12 -2.66
CA LEU A 102 9.34 -26.98 -3.94
C LEU A 102 10.80 -27.43 -3.80
N GLN A 103 11.49 -27.10 -2.70
CA GLN A 103 12.87 -27.54 -2.45
C GLN A 103 12.98 -29.07 -2.28
N GLY A 104 11.98 -29.74 -1.70
CA GLY A 104 11.96 -31.20 -1.56
C GLY A 104 11.68 -31.98 -2.85
N ARG A 105 11.22 -31.32 -3.92
CA ARG A 105 10.91 -31.95 -5.22
C ARG A 105 12.04 -31.87 -6.25
N VAL A 106 13.08 -31.07 -5.99
CA VAL A 106 14.25 -31.00 -6.88
C VAL A 106 15.22 -32.12 -6.49
N SER A 107 15.08 -33.30 -7.12
CA SER A 107 16.21 -34.23 -7.15
C SER A 107 17.29 -33.62 -8.03
N PRO A 108 18.58 -33.60 -7.61
CA PRO A 108 19.64 -33.22 -8.52
C PRO A 108 19.63 -34.25 -9.66
N ILE A 109 19.34 -33.79 -10.89
CA ILE A 109 19.62 -34.59 -12.08
C ILE A 109 21.14 -34.73 -12.09
N SER A 110 21.59 -35.88 -11.58
CA SER A 110 22.99 -36.25 -11.58
C SER A 110 23.35 -36.63 -13.02
N PHE A 111 23.91 -35.67 -13.76
CA PHE A 111 24.62 -35.97 -14.99
C PHE A 111 25.95 -36.63 -14.63
N TYR A 112 25.93 -37.96 -14.45
CA TYR A 112 27.14 -38.76 -14.65
C TYR A 112 27.17 -39.18 -16.11
N VAL A 113 28.14 -38.57 -16.82
CA VAL A 113 28.88 -39.02 -18.02
C VAL A 113 28.09 -39.75 -19.09
#